data_AF-A0AAD4THP4-F1
#
_entry.id   AF-A0AAD4THP4-F1
#
_cell.length_a   1.000
_cell.length_b   1.000
_cell.length_c   1.000
_cell.angle_alpha   90.00
_cell.angle_beta   90.00
_cell.angle_gamma   90.00
#
_symmetry.space_group_name_H-M   'P 1'
#
loop_
_entity.id
_entity.type
_entity.pdbx_description
1 polymer ?
#
loop_
_entity_poly.entity_id
_entity_poly.type
_entity_poly.pdbx_seq_one_letter_code
_entity_poly.pdbx_strand_id
1 'polypeptide(L)'
;MEGHSAGVERILKLVSLSTKYGIKVLTVFVKQVEVSFLMQLFEKTLNENLEKFMRRSSIIHNRRFDKAPEITTKLDNKSNRNNQEQLKNSFDYGGRHDIIQACQKLSHKVKDGVIKPEDIDETILSQELGTNWTEFPYPDLLIRTSGEQRISNFLMWQLAYTELHFESSYWPDFGEKEFIKALLSFQARNRRFGGTAP
;
A
#
# COMPACT_ATOMS: atom_id res chain seq x y z
N MET A 1 4.98 -7.18 -22.99
CA MET A 1 4.46 -8.32 -22.21
C MET A 1 5.52 -8.90 -21.28
N GLU A 2 6.76 -9.16 -21.75
CA GLU A 2 7.83 -9.76 -20.92
C GLU A 2 8.19 -8.95 -19.65
N GLY A 3 8.25 -7.62 -19.73
CA GLY A 3 8.53 -6.78 -18.55
C GLY A 3 7.43 -6.78 -17.48
N HIS A 4 6.17 -7.03 -17.85
CA HIS A 4 5.06 -7.09 -16.90
C HIS A 4 5.07 -8.39 -16.10
N SER A 5 5.35 -9.53 -16.75
CA SER A 5 5.50 -10.84 -16.10
C SER A 5 6.64 -10.83 -15.08
N ALA A 6 7.81 -10.34 -15.47
CA ALA A 6 8.94 -10.16 -14.55
C ALA A 6 8.55 -9.23 -13.38
N GLY A 7 7.78 -8.19 -13.66
CA GLY A 7 7.30 -7.27 -12.63
C GLY A 7 6.42 -7.94 -11.57
N VAL A 8 5.53 -8.86 -11.95
CA VAL A 8 4.71 -9.58 -10.98
C VAL A 8 5.52 -10.60 -10.17
N GLU A 9 6.46 -11.32 -10.80
CA GLU A 9 7.36 -12.22 -10.09
C GLU A 9 8.15 -11.49 -9.00
N ARG A 10 8.52 -10.22 -9.23
CA ARG A 10 9.16 -9.38 -8.20
C ARG A 10 8.24 -9.07 -7.04
N ILE A 11 6.95 -8.82 -7.27
CA ILE A 11 5.99 -8.64 -6.18
C ILE A 11 5.96 -9.89 -5.30
N LEU A 12 5.84 -11.08 -5.90
CA LEU A 12 5.80 -12.34 -5.16
C LEU A 12 7.08 -12.57 -4.33
N LYS A 13 8.24 -12.27 -4.92
CA LYS A 13 9.52 -12.34 -4.21
C LYS A 13 9.57 -11.36 -3.03
N LEU A 14 9.11 -10.13 -3.21
CA LEU A 14 9.07 -9.13 -2.14
C LEU A 14 8.11 -9.49 -1.01
N VAL A 15 6.98 -10.14 -1.33
CA VAL A 15 6.08 -10.69 -0.31
C VAL A 15 6.82 -11.73 0.53
N SER A 16 7.49 -12.68 -0.11
CA SER A 16 8.27 -13.71 0.60
C SER A 16 9.39 -13.11 1.45
N LEU A 17 10.09 -12.10 0.93
CA LEU A 17 11.13 -11.39 1.69
C LEU A 17 10.53 -10.60 2.86
N SER A 18 9.38 -9.97 2.67
CA SER A 18 8.69 -9.22 3.72
C SER A 18 8.31 -10.11 4.89
N THR A 19 7.72 -11.28 4.62
CA THR A 19 7.48 -12.31 5.65
C THR A 19 8.78 -12.77 6.32
N LYS A 20 9.83 -13.08 5.54
CA LYS A 20 11.14 -13.51 6.06
C LYS A 20 11.74 -12.49 7.03
N TYR A 21 11.57 -11.19 6.78
CA TYR A 21 12.11 -10.11 7.61
C TYR A 21 11.10 -9.54 8.63
N GLY A 22 9.93 -10.16 8.82
CA GLY A 22 8.94 -9.76 9.81
C GLY A 22 8.23 -8.43 9.50
N ILE A 23 8.17 -8.05 8.22
CA ILE A 23 7.48 -6.84 7.77
C ILE A 23 5.98 -7.10 7.78
N LYS A 24 5.27 -6.39 8.66
CA LYS A 24 3.83 -6.59 8.89
C LYS A 24 2.94 -6.13 7.75
N VAL A 25 3.32 -5.01 7.11
CA VAL A 25 2.54 -4.38 6.03
C VAL A 25 3.42 -4.08 4.84
N LEU A 26 3.03 -4.61 3.68
CA LEU A 26 3.60 -4.24 2.39
C LEU A 26 2.49 -3.62 1.53
N THR A 27 2.73 -2.39 1.04
CA THR A 27 1.84 -1.71 0.09
C THR A 27 2.58 -1.51 -1.23
N VAL A 28 2.01 -2.04 -2.32
CA VAL A 28 2.60 -1.93 -3.68
C VAL A 28 1.71 -1.05 -4.56
N PHE A 29 2.32 -0.14 -5.31
CA PHE A 29 1.64 0.67 -6.33
C PHE A 29 1.73 -0.01 -7.70
N VAL A 30 0.58 -0.27 -8.33
CA VAL A 30 0.51 -0.88 -9.67
C VAL A 30 -0.48 -0.14 -10.55
N LYS A 31 -0.14 0.06 -11.82
CA LYS A 31 -0.99 0.77 -12.79
C LYS A 31 -2.16 -0.11 -13.26
N GLN A 32 -3.30 0.51 -13.60
CA GLN A 32 -4.54 -0.19 -14.01
C GLN A 32 -4.38 -1.26 -15.09
N VAL A 33 -3.58 -1.00 -16.12
CA VAL A 33 -3.41 -1.91 -17.28
C VAL A 33 -2.80 -3.25 -16.85
N GLU A 34 -2.06 -3.28 -15.74
CA GLU A 34 -1.38 -4.46 -15.22
C GLU A 34 -2.22 -5.21 -14.17
N VAL A 35 -3.37 -4.67 -13.76
CA VAL A 35 -4.14 -5.18 -12.61
C VAL A 35 -4.78 -6.53 -12.91
N SER A 36 -5.39 -6.70 -14.08
CA SER A 36 -6.06 -7.97 -14.44
C SER A 36 -5.06 -9.13 -14.52
N PHE A 37 -3.89 -8.90 -15.13
CA PHE A 37 -2.81 -9.88 -15.20
C PHE A 37 -2.22 -10.17 -13.82
N LEU A 38 -1.98 -9.13 -13.02
CA LEU A 38 -1.49 -9.28 -11.65
C LEU A 38 -2.49 -10.03 -10.77
N MET A 39 -3.79 -9.76 -10.89
CA MET A 39 -4.82 -10.50 -10.16
C MET A 39 -4.87 -11.96 -10.56
N GLN A 40 -4.81 -12.29 -11.85
CA GLN A 40 -4.76 -13.69 -12.31
C GLN A 40 -3.51 -14.42 -11.81
N LEU A 41 -2.36 -13.76 -11.81
CA LEU A 41 -1.12 -14.33 -11.30
C LEU A 41 -1.12 -14.43 -9.77
N PHE A 42 -1.67 -13.45 -9.06
CA PHE A 42 -1.93 -13.55 -7.62
C PHE A 42 -2.88 -14.70 -7.33
N GLU A 43 -4.00 -14.85 -8.02
CA GLU A 43 -4.92 -15.97 -7.81
C GLU A 43 -4.22 -17.32 -8.03
N LYS A 44 -3.41 -17.43 -9.08
CA LYS A 44 -2.62 -18.64 -9.36
C LYS A 44 -1.59 -18.93 -8.25
N THR A 45 -0.79 -17.94 -7.87
CA THR A 45 0.26 -18.12 -6.85
C THR A 45 -0.31 -18.26 -5.44
N LEU A 46 -1.41 -17.57 -5.13
CA LEU A 46 -2.15 -17.73 -3.88
C LEU A 46 -2.66 -19.15 -3.80
N ASN A 47 -3.30 -19.70 -4.84
CA ASN A 47 -3.77 -21.09 -4.88
C ASN A 47 -2.64 -22.11 -4.67
N GLU A 48 -1.44 -21.83 -5.18
CA GLU A 48 -0.26 -22.71 -5.05
C GLU A 48 0.45 -22.59 -3.68
N ASN A 49 0.22 -21.51 -2.92
CA ASN A 49 0.94 -21.23 -1.67
C ASN A 49 0.02 -20.77 -0.52
N LEU A 50 -1.25 -21.15 -0.53
CA LEU A 50 -2.33 -20.65 0.35
C LEU A 50 -1.99 -20.63 1.85
N GLU A 51 -1.14 -21.53 2.33
CA GLU A 51 -0.78 -21.61 3.76
C GLU A 51 0.30 -20.60 4.19
N LYS A 52 1.14 -20.12 3.26
CA LYS A 52 2.21 -19.14 3.55
C LYS A 52 1.78 -17.69 3.32
N PHE A 53 0.78 -17.45 2.47
CA PHE A 53 0.40 -16.11 1.99
C PHE A 53 -0.80 -15.54 2.73
N MET A 54 -0.87 -15.70 4.06
CA MET A 54 -2.06 -15.34 4.83
C MET A 54 -2.48 -13.87 4.67
N ARG A 55 -3.46 -13.69 3.79
CA ARG A 55 -4.69 -12.90 3.91
C ARG A 55 -4.54 -11.46 4.42
N ARG A 56 -4.49 -10.51 3.47
CA ARG A 56 -5.44 -9.39 3.32
C ARG A 56 -5.04 -8.43 2.18
N SER A 57 -5.26 -8.86 0.94
CA SER A 57 -5.23 -7.93 -0.20
C SER A 57 -6.52 -7.13 -0.22
N SER A 58 -6.50 -5.90 0.28
CA SER A 58 -7.57 -4.93 -0.05
C SER A 58 -7.15 -4.05 -1.21
N ILE A 59 -8.10 -3.49 -1.94
CA ILE A 59 -7.82 -2.68 -3.13
C ILE A 59 -8.29 -1.26 -2.84
N ILE A 60 -7.39 -0.27 -2.95
CA ILE A 60 -7.83 1.13 -2.88
C ILE A 60 -8.10 1.62 -4.29
N HIS A 61 -9.35 1.50 -4.73
CA HIS A 61 -9.80 1.94 -6.04
C HIS A 61 -9.99 3.46 -6.06
N ASN A 62 -9.56 4.09 -7.15
CA ASN A 62 -10.07 5.41 -7.54
C ASN A 62 -11.37 5.20 -8.33
N ARG A 63 -12.48 5.75 -7.84
CA ARG A 63 -13.81 5.56 -8.43
C ARG A 63 -13.99 6.23 -9.80
N ARG A 64 -12.97 6.89 -10.36
CA ARG A 64 -13.07 7.51 -11.69
C ARG A 64 -13.18 6.54 -12.86
N PHE A 65 -12.96 5.24 -12.64
CA PHE A 65 -13.14 4.21 -13.66
C PHE A 65 -14.16 3.20 -13.15
N ASP A 66 -15.36 3.23 -13.72
CA ASP A 66 -16.58 2.48 -13.33
C ASP A 66 -16.50 0.95 -13.44
N LYS A 67 -15.31 0.35 -13.43
CA LYS A 67 -15.13 -1.10 -13.51
C LYS A 67 -14.09 -1.56 -12.50
N ALA A 68 -14.51 -1.69 -11.25
CA ALA A 68 -13.86 -2.64 -10.35
C ALA A 68 -13.99 -4.04 -10.99
N PRO A 69 -12.89 -4.76 -11.29
CA PRO A 69 -13.02 -6.13 -11.76
C PRO A 69 -13.75 -6.95 -10.69
N GLU A 70 -14.75 -7.76 -11.06
CA GLU A 70 -15.55 -8.63 -10.14
C GLU A 70 -14.70 -9.46 -9.16
N ILE A 71 -13.42 -9.64 -9.47
CA ILE A 71 -12.39 -10.30 -8.67
C ILE A 71 -12.17 -9.60 -7.31
N THR A 72 -12.29 -8.27 -7.23
CA THR A 72 -12.08 -7.51 -5.99
C THR A 72 -13.11 -7.86 -4.93
N THR A 73 -14.37 -7.99 -5.34
CA THR A 73 -15.51 -8.33 -4.48
C THR A 73 -15.41 -9.78 -3.97
N LYS A 74 -14.82 -10.70 -4.75
CA LYS A 74 -14.62 -12.10 -4.35
C LYS A 74 -13.51 -12.26 -3.31
N LEU A 75 -12.48 -11.42 -3.34
CA LEU A 75 -11.35 -11.45 -2.40
C LEU A 75 -11.73 -10.86 -1.03
N ASP A 76 -12.47 -9.74 -1.00
CA ASP A 76 -12.92 -9.13 0.26
C ASP A 76 -13.82 -10.07 1.08
N ASN A 77 -14.67 -10.86 0.41
CA ASN A 77 -15.58 -11.82 1.07
C ASN A 77 -14.89 -13.07 1.66
N LYS A 78 -13.62 -13.34 1.31
CA LYS A 78 -12.86 -14.52 1.81
C LYS A 78 -11.86 -14.19 2.92
N SER A 79 -11.76 -12.93 3.34
CA SER A 79 -10.83 -12.45 4.38
C SER A 79 -11.42 -12.67 5.78
N ASN A 80 -11.15 -13.83 6.40
CA ASN A 80 -11.46 -14.08 7.81
C ASN A 80 -10.59 -13.23 8.76
N ARG A 81 -11.15 -12.86 9.92
CA ARG A 81 -10.62 -11.84 10.83
C ARG A 81 -9.33 -12.16 11.59
N ASN A 82 -8.80 -13.37 11.48
CA ASN A 82 -7.66 -13.84 12.27
C ASN A 82 -6.46 -14.09 11.37
N ASN A 83 -5.40 -13.26 11.48
CA ASN A 83 -3.96 -13.60 11.35
C ASN A 83 -3.04 -12.39 11.03
N GLN A 84 -1.75 -12.58 11.32
CA GLN A 84 -0.73 -11.59 11.75
C GLN A 84 0.09 -10.88 10.65
N GLU A 85 -0.18 -11.09 9.36
CA GLU A 85 0.57 -10.46 8.26
C GLU A 85 -0.40 -9.86 7.23
N GLN A 86 -0.14 -8.64 6.75
CA GLN A 86 -1.11 -7.82 6.02
C GLN A 86 -0.50 -7.29 4.70
N LEU A 87 -0.70 -7.99 3.58
CA LEU A 87 -0.26 -7.55 2.25
C LEU A 87 -1.39 -6.84 1.48
N LYS A 88 -1.27 -5.54 1.18
CA LYS A 88 -2.28 -4.79 0.42
C LYS A 88 -1.76 -4.24 -0.91
N ASN A 89 -2.47 -4.55 -2.00
CA ASN A 89 -2.15 -4.02 -3.32
C ASN A 89 -3.01 -2.79 -3.63
N SER A 90 -2.36 -1.68 -4.00
CA SER A 90 -3.06 -0.45 -4.37
C SER A 90 -3.13 -0.34 -5.89
N PHE A 91 -4.34 -0.50 -6.44
CA PHE A 91 -4.60 -0.38 -7.87
C PHE A 91 -5.31 0.93 -8.16
N ASP A 92 -4.71 1.73 -9.04
CA ASP A 92 -5.23 3.06 -9.39
C ASP A 92 -5.40 4.01 -8.19
N TYR A 93 -4.66 3.76 -7.11
CA TYR A 93 -4.68 4.64 -5.95
C TYR A 93 -4.09 6.01 -6.28
N GLY A 94 -4.73 7.06 -5.76
CA GLY A 94 -4.15 8.40 -5.75
C GLY A 94 -4.43 9.09 -4.43
N GLY A 95 -3.39 9.54 -3.73
CA GLY A 95 -3.47 10.18 -2.41
C GLY A 95 -4.37 11.41 -2.40
N ARG A 96 -4.35 12.23 -3.47
CA ARG A 96 -5.30 13.34 -3.64
C ARG A 96 -6.75 12.86 -3.66
N HIS A 97 -7.04 11.78 -4.39
CA HIS A 97 -8.39 11.25 -4.47
C HIS A 97 -8.83 10.61 -3.16
N ASP A 98 -7.90 9.94 -2.47
CA ASP A 98 -8.13 9.37 -1.14
C ASP A 98 -8.56 10.44 -0.13
N ILE A 99 -7.83 11.56 -0.09
CA ILE A 99 -8.16 12.72 0.75
C ILE A 99 -9.52 13.31 0.36
N ILE A 100 -9.80 13.50 -0.94
CA ILE A 100 -11.10 14.02 -1.40
C ILE A 100 -12.24 13.12 -0.94
N GLN A 101 -12.11 11.79 -1.10
CA GLN A 101 -13.13 10.85 -0.65
C GLN A 101 -13.33 10.90 0.87
N ALA A 102 -12.24 11.00 1.64
CA ALA A 102 -12.31 11.14 3.09
C ALA A 102 -13.06 12.42 3.49
N CYS A 103 -12.73 13.58 2.89
CA CYS A 103 -13.43 14.84 3.14
C CYS A 103 -14.93 14.77 2.78
N GLN A 104 -15.28 14.10 1.67
CA GLN A 104 -16.68 13.90 1.27
C GLN A 104 -17.44 13.02 2.27
N LYS A 105 -16.83 11.94 2.78
CA LYS A 105 -17.44 11.10 3.82
C LYS A 105 -17.67 11.87 5.11
N LEU A 106 -16.68 12.65 5.56
CA LEU A 106 -16.81 13.50 6.74
C LEU A 106 -17.90 14.55 6.58
N SER A 107 -17.99 15.17 5.40
CA SER A 107 -19.02 16.17 5.10
C SER A 107 -20.44 15.58 5.21
N HIS A 108 -20.64 14.34 4.76
CA HIS A 108 -21.92 13.64 4.96
C HIS A 108 -22.18 13.34 6.44
N LYS A 109 -21.19 12.85 7.19
CA LYS A 109 -21.32 12.61 8.64
C LYS A 109 -21.70 13.87 9.42
N VAL A 110 -21.12 15.01 9.07
CA VAL A 110 -21.47 16.32 9.65
C VAL A 110 -22.90 16.70 9.28
N LYS A 111 -23.27 16.60 7.99
CA LYS A 111 -24.62 16.91 7.51
C LYS A 111 -25.68 16.06 8.21
N ASP A 112 -25.38 14.79 8.46
CA ASP A 112 -26.28 13.82 9.09
C ASP A 112 -26.28 13.93 10.64
N GLY A 113 -25.51 14.86 11.20
CA GLY A 113 -25.43 15.11 12.65
C GLY A 113 -24.71 14.02 13.45
N VAL A 114 -23.95 13.14 12.78
CA VAL A 114 -23.18 12.05 13.42
C VAL A 114 -21.98 12.59 14.17
N ILE A 115 -21.34 13.62 13.62
CA ILE A 115 -20.23 14.37 14.23
C ILE A 115 -20.43 15.87 13.99
N LYS A 116 -19.73 16.72 14.74
CA LYS A 116 -19.66 18.16 14.48
C LYS A 116 -18.41 18.51 13.67
N PRO A 117 -18.39 19.64 12.95
CA PRO A 117 -17.18 20.11 12.26
C PRO A 117 -15.96 20.21 13.18
N GLU A 118 -16.17 20.64 14.42
CA GLU A 118 -15.10 20.85 15.42
C GLU A 118 -14.52 19.53 15.95
N ASP A 119 -15.21 18.40 15.75
CA ASP A 119 -14.70 17.09 16.14
C ASP A 119 -13.64 16.58 15.15
N ILE A 120 -13.58 17.13 13.93
CA ILE A 120 -12.70 16.63 12.86
C ILE A 120 -11.23 16.98 13.18
N ASP A 121 -10.45 15.94 13.46
CA ASP A 121 -9.01 16.01 13.65
C ASP A 121 -8.25 15.01 12.73
N GLU A 122 -6.93 14.89 12.91
CA GLU A 122 -6.10 13.95 12.16
C GLU A 122 -6.55 12.50 12.36
N THR A 123 -7.03 12.15 13.55
CA THR A 123 -7.48 10.79 13.89
C THR A 123 -8.74 10.44 13.10
N ILE A 124 -9.74 11.30 13.15
CA ILE A 124 -11.02 11.12 12.44
C ILE A 124 -10.79 11.11 10.93
N LEU A 125 -9.96 12.02 10.40
CA LEU A 125 -9.64 12.02 8.98
C LEU A 125 -8.95 10.72 8.54
N SER A 126 -8.01 10.23 9.35
CA SER A 126 -7.28 8.99 9.05
C SER A 126 -8.17 7.76 9.00
N GLN A 127 -9.25 7.75 9.79
CA GLN A 127 -10.26 6.68 9.77
C GLN A 127 -11.10 6.69 8.49
N GLU A 128 -11.15 7.79 7.74
CA GLU A 128 -11.93 7.89 6.50
C GLU A 128 -11.11 7.60 5.24
N LEU A 129 -9.78 7.60 5.35
CA LEU A 129 -8.85 7.25 4.27
C LEU A 129 -8.93 5.76 3.91
N GLY A 130 -8.61 5.42 2.66
CA GLY A 130 -8.58 4.05 2.15
C GLY A 130 -7.52 3.14 2.80
N THR A 131 -6.67 3.70 3.67
CA THR A 131 -5.66 3.00 4.47
C THR A 131 -6.14 2.56 5.85
N ASN A 132 -7.38 2.86 6.25
CA ASN A 132 -7.97 2.55 7.56
C ASN A 132 -8.19 1.04 7.88
N TRP A 133 -7.84 0.15 6.95
CA TRP A 133 -8.02 -1.31 7.03
C TRP A 133 -6.95 -2.01 7.89
N THR A 134 -5.86 -1.29 8.20
CA THR A 134 -4.72 -1.78 8.97
C THR A 134 -4.50 -0.91 10.21
N GLU A 135 -3.98 -1.52 11.27
CA GLU A 135 -3.49 -0.80 12.45
C GLU A 135 -2.14 -0.10 12.19
N PHE A 136 -1.47 -0.39 11.07
CA PHE A 136 -0.21 0.23 10.63
C PHE A 136 -0.38 1.01 9.32
N PRO A 137 -1.19 2.09 9.27
CA PRO A 137 -1.52 2.79 8.03
C PRO A 137 -0.38 3.68 7.51
N TYR A 138 0.60 4.00 8.36
CA TYR A 138 1.73 4.87 8.05
C TYR A 138 2.97 4.02 7.76
N PRO A 139 3.47 3.99 6.51
CA PRO A 139 4.68 3.25 6.19
C PRO A 139 5.90 3.83 6.90
N ASP A 140 6.77 2.96 7.41
CA ASP A 140 8.07 3.41 7.94
C ASP A 140 9.05 3.76 6.82
N LEU A 141 8.96 3.04 5.69
CA LEU A 141 9.86 3.15 4.55
C LEU A 141 9.08 3.13 3.23
N LEU A 142 9.32 4.12 2.37
CA LEU A 142 8.95 4.10 0.97
C LEU A 142 10.16 3.74 0.12
N ILE A 143 10.03 2.69 -0.70
CA ILE A 143 11.02 2.33 -1.71
C ILE A 143 10.49 2.70 -3.08
N ARG A 144 11.27 3.46 -3.86
CA ARG A 144 10.96 3.77 -5.25
C ARG A 144 12.13 3.44 -6.16
N THR A 145 11.89 2.55 -7.12
CA THR A 145 12.87 2.11 -8.12
C THR A 145 12.99 3.09 -9.29
N SER A 146 13.85 2.79 -10.26
CA SER A 146 14.11 3.54 -11.51
C SER A 146 14.78 4.91 -11.34
N GLY A 147 15.32 5.21 -10.16
CA GLY A 147 16.05 6.47 -9.89
C GLY A 147 15.17 7.70 -9.70
N GLU A 148 13.85 7.55 -9.81
CA GLU A 148 12.92 8.67 -9.78
C GLU A 148 12.69 9.21 -8.36
N GLN A 149 13.00 10.49 -8.15
CA GLN A 149 12.94 11.13 -6.82
C GLN A 149 11.64 11.90 -6.59
N ARG A 150 10.52 11.18 -6.53
CA ARG A 150 9.20 11.75 -6.22
C ARG A 150 8.29 10.68 -5.65
N ILE A 151 7.16 11.06 -5.04
CA ILE A 151 6.15 10.09 -4.56
C ILE A 151 5.03 9.83 -5.56
N SER A 152 4.87 10.71 -6.56
CA SER A 152 3.86 10.57 -7.64
C SER A 152 2.44 10.29 -7.15
N ASN A 153 1.92 11.10 -6.22
CA ASN A 153 0.56 10.95 -5.69
C ASN A 153 0.32 9.62 -4.93
N PHE A 154 1.36 8.90 -4.55
CA PHE A 154 1.25 7.71 -3.72
C PHE A 154 1.24 8.09 -2.23
N LEU A 155 0.34 7.48 -1.47
CA LEU A 155 0.16 7.58 -0.02
C LEU A 155 0.43 8.98 0.60
N MET A 156 -0.12 10.04 -0.02
CA MET A 156 0.29 11.42 0.31
C MET A 156 0.10 11.81 1.78
N TRP A 157 -0.99 11.36 2.39
CA TRP A 157 -1.24 11.59 3.82
C TRP A 157 -0.31 10.73 4.68
N GLN A 158 -0.20 9.45 4.32
CA GLN A 158 0.48 8.45 5.13
C GLN A 158 2.01 8.59 5.08
N LEU A 159 2.56 9.25 4.06
CA LEU A 159 4.00 9.43 3.88
C LEU A 159 4.60 10.61 4.65
N ALA A 160 3.82 11.35 5.44
CA ALA A 160 4.25 12.59 6.10
C ALA A 160 5.55 12.44 6.92
N TYR A 161 5.78 11.29 7.55
CA TYR A 161 6.96 10.98 8.36
C TYR A 161 7.69 9.69 7.94
N THR A 162 7.48 9.29 6.68
CA THR A 162 8.07 8.08 6.09
C THR A 162 9.48 8.36 5.59
N GLU A 163 10.41 7.44 5.86
CA GLU A 163 11.75 7.49 5.25
C GLU A 163 11.67 7.14 3.76
N LEU A 164 12.38 7.89 2.93
CA LEU A 164 12.36 7.70 1.48
C LEU A 164 13.67 7.07 1.00
N HIS A 165 13.57 5.94 0.31
CA HIS A 165 14.68 5.27 -0.34
C HIS A 165 14.45 5.22 -1.86
N PHE A 166 15.28 5.93 -2.61
CA PHE A 166 15.25 5.94 -4.07
C PHE A 166 16.33 5.00 -4.60
N GLU A 167 15.90 3.92 -5.22
CA GLU A 167 16.78 2.92 -5.83
C GLU A 167 16.88 3.17 -7.34
N SER A 168 18.10 3.09 -7.85
CA SER A 168 18.46 3.29 -9.26
C SER A 168 18.04 2.12 -10.14
N SER A 169 18.01 0.89 -9.61
CA SER A 169 17.64 -0.30 -10.38
C SER A 169 16.21 -0.20 -10.90
N TYR A 170 15.96 -0.74 -12.10
CA TYR A 170 14.59 -0.87 -12.59
C TYR A 170 13.82 -1.94 -11.81
N TRP A 171 12.49 -1.87 -11.85
CA TRP A 171 11.62 -2.80 -11.12
C TRP A 171 11.90 -4.28 -11.43
N PRO A 172 12.09 -4.71 -12.70
CA PRO A 172 12.43 -6.11 -13.00
C PRO A 172 13.76 -6.58 -12.41
N ASP A 173 14.67 -5.66 -12.07
CA ASP A 173 15.99 -5.94 -11.52
C ASP A 173 16.03 -5.81 -10.00
N PHE A 174 14.95 -5.32 -9.37
CA PHE A 174 14.89 -5.12 -7.93
C PHE A 174 14.72 -6.48 -7.20
N GLY A 175 15.81 -6.97 -6.62
CA GLY A 175 15.91 -8.26 -5.96
C GLY A 175 16.12 -8.17 -4.45
N GLU A 176 16.54 -9.29 -3.85
CA GLU A 176 16.78 -9.37 -2.41
C GLU A 176 17.92 -8.45 -1.95
N LYS A 177 18.96 -8.31 -2.78
CA LYS A 177 20.11 -7.44 -2.47
C LYS A 177 19.69 -5.98 -2.36
N GLU A 178 18.90 -5.49 -3.32
CA GLU A 178 18.39 -4.12 -3.36
C GLU A 178 17.37 -3.89 -2.23
N PHE A 179 16.53 -4.89 -1.94
CA PHE A 179 15.60 -4.84 -0.82
C PHE A 179 16.33 -4.72 0.53
N ILE A 180 17.33 -5.55 0.79
CA ILE A 180 18.15 -5.49 2.01
C ILE A 180 18.86 -4.14 2.11
N LYS A 181 19.41 -3.62 1.00
CA LYS A 181 20.03 -2.30 0.97
C LYS A 181 19.05 -1.20 1.39
N ALA A 182 17.79 -1.27 0.94
CA ALA A 182 16.76 -0.33 1.36
C ALA A 182 16.45 -0.44 2.86
N LEU A 183 16.36 -1.66 3.40
CA LEU A 183 16.14 -1.88 4.84
C LEU A 183 17.31 -1.38 5.70
N LEU A 184 18.56 -1.64 5.28
CA LEU A 184 19.74 -1.12 5.96
C LEU A 184 19.80 0.41 5.92
N SER A 185 19.42 1.00 4.77
CA SER A 185 19.31 2.45 4.64
C SER A 185 18.27 3.04 5.60
N PHE A 186 17.17 2.33 5.86
CA PHE A 186 16.18 2.73 6.85
C PHE A 186 16.72 2.63 8.28
N GLN A 187 17.37 1.51 8.62
CA GLN A 187 17.95 1.28 9.96
C GLN A 187 19.05 2.29 10.32
N ALA A 188 19.75 2.84 9.33
CA ALA A 188 20.78 3.85 9.55
C ALA A 188 20.21 5.27 9.82
N ARG A 189 18.90 5.49 9.68
CA ARG A 189 18.28 6.81 9.87
C ARG A 189 17.99 7.07 11.34
N ASN A 190 18.37 8.26 11.80
CA ASN A 190 17.90 8.80 13.08
C ASN A 190 16.57 9.54 12.86
N ARG A 191 15.45 8.89 13.16
CA ARG A 191 14.11 9.48 13.02
C ARG A 191 13.90 10.53 14.11
N ARG A 192 13.72 11.79 13.68
CA ARG A 192 13.59 12.94 14.59
C ARG A 192 12.14 13.38 14.82
N PHE A 193 11.17 12.95 14.00
CA PHE A 193 9.74 13.28 14.13
C PHE A 193 9.44 14.76 14.51
N GLY A 194 10.15 15.71 13.89
CA GLY A 194 9.99 17.15 14.19
C GLY A 194 10.74 17.65 15.45
N GLY A 195 11.41 16.77 16.19
CA GLY A 195 12.32 17.14 17.27
C GLY A 195 13.65 17.67 16.75
N THR A 196 14.02 18.88 17.16
CA THR A 196 15.40 19.35 17.06
C THR A 196 16.23 18.63 18.13
N ALA A 197 16.82 17.49 17.78
CA ALA A 197 17.89 16.92 18.60
C ALA A 197 19.09 17.91 18.63
N PRO A 198 19.82 18.01 19.77
CA PRO A 198 20.83 19.04 20.01
C PRO A 198 21.99 19.03 19.00
#